data_AF-A0A2D5BPL1-F1
#
_entry.id   AF-A0A2D5BPL1-F1
#
_cell.length_a   1.000
_cell.length_b   1.000
_cell.length_c   1.000
_cell.angle_alpha   90.00
_cell.angle_beta   90.00
_cell.angle_gamma   90.00
#
_symmetry.space_group_name_H-M   'P 1'
#
loop_
_entity.id
_entity.type
_entity.pdbx_description
1 polymer ?
#
loop_
_entity_poly.entity_id
_entity_poly.type
_entity_poly.pdbx_seq_one_letter_code
_entity_poly.pdbx_strand_id
1 'polypeptide(L)' 'MRVIAGALALSVALSAVAGAQSNEEKYKKKLEKEFVSKVEWVTSLEKAQEAAAAQNKLIFGYFTRSYSP' A
#
# COMPACT_ATOMS: atom_id res chain seq x y z
N MET A 1 24.51 39.67 8.50
CA MET A 1 24.49 38.20 8.64
C MET A 1 23.10 37.67 9.00
N ARG A 2 22.04 38.09 8.27
CA ARG A 2 20.64 37.67 8.55
C ARG A 2 19.98 36.89 7.40
N VAL A 3 20.66 36.79 6.26
CA VAL A 3 20.12 36.14 5.04
C VAL A 3 20.51 34.66 4.94
N ILE A 4 21.55 34.23 5.67
CA ILE A 4 22.08 32.84 5.63
C ILE A 4 21.21 31.89 6.47
N ALA A 5 20.54 32.39 7.51
CA ALA A 5 19.69 31.58 8.39
C ALA A 5 18.40 31.09 7.71
N GLY A 6 17.89 31.81 6.70
CA GLY A 6 16.67 31.42 5.97
C GLY A 6 16.89 30.27 4.98
N ALA A 7 18.07 30.20 4.37
CA ALA A 7 18.39 29.17 3.38
C ALA A 7 18.48 27.76 4.00
N LEU A 8 18.99 27.65 5.22
CA LEU A 8 19.15 26.36 5.91
C LEU A 8 17.81 25.75 6.35
N ALA A 9 16.83 26.59 6.73
CA ALA A 9 15.50 26.13 7.13
C ALA A 9 14.69 25.56 5.96
N LEU A 10 14.89 26.07 4.74
CA LEU A 10 14.21 25.60 3.55
C LEU A 10 14.74 24.23 3.08
N SER A 11 16.04 23.97 3.22
CA SER A 11 16.66 22.67 2.86
C SER A 11 16.16 21.50 3.71
N VAL A 12 15.89 21.74 4.99
CA VAL A 12 15.35 20.72 5.91
C VAL A 12 13.88 20.42 5.60
N ALA A 13 13.09 21.43 5.19
CA ALA A 13 11.68 21.25 4.84
C ALA A 13 11.47 20.43 3.56
N LEU A 14 12.35 20.55 2.55
CA LEU A 14 12.25 19.74 1.32
C LEU A 14 12.59 18.25 1.55
N SER A 15 13.37 17.94 2.59
CA SER A 15 13.75 16.56 2.92
C SER A 15 12.59 15.73 3.48
N ALA A 16 11.55 16.37 4.02
CA ALA A 16 10.38 15.70 4.60
C ALA A 16 9.39 15.14 3.55
N VAL A 17 9.40 15.69 2.33
CA VAL A 17 8.53 15.23 1.22
C VAL A 17 9.18 14.10 0.41
N ALA A 18 10.52 14.01 0.40
CA ALA A 18 11.24 13.06 -0.45
C ALA A 18 11.08 11.57 -0.05
N GLY A 19 10.52 11.28 1.13
CA GLY A 19 10.29 9.91 1.62
C GLY A 19 8.87 9.36 1.43
N ALA A 20 7.92 10.17 0.94
CA ALA A 20 6.53 9.77 0.80
C ALA A 20 6.32 8.97 -0.50
N GLN A 21 6.64 7.66 -0.47
CA GLN A 21 6.25 6.76 -1.55
C GLN A 21 4.74 6.84 -1.78
N SER A 22 4.34 6.93 -3.06
CA SER A 22 2.93 6.90 -3.41
C SER A 22 2.28 5.59 -2.93
N ASN A 23 0.99 5.63 -2.61
CA ASN A 23 0.26 4.42 -2.19
C ASN A 23 0.30 3.32 -3.26
N GLU A 24 0.44 3.70 -4.52
CA GLU A 24 0.57 2.78 -5.63
C GLU A 24 1.93 2.05 -5.65
N GLU A 25 3.02 2.75 -5.32
CA GLU A 25 4.33 2.11 -5.14
C GLU A 25 4.35 1.15 -3.94
N LYS A 26 3.73 1.55 -2.82
CA LYS A 26 3.60 0.69 -1.64
C LYS A 26 2.80 -0.59 -1.97
N TYR A 27 1.75 -0.46 -2.79
CA TYR A 27 0.96 -1.58 -3.26
C TYR A 27 1.79 -2.53 -4.13
N LYS A 28 2.48 -2.01 -5.15
CA LYS A 28 3.34 -2.84 -6.03
C LYS A 28 4.41 -3.60 -5.24
N LYS A 29 5.13 -2.90 -4.35
CA LYS A 29 6.12 -3.53 -3.45
C LYS A 29 5.52 -4.59 -2.53
N LYS A 30 4.25 -4.45 -2.13
CA LYS A 30 3.58 -5.44 -1.27
C LYS A 30 3.26 -6.71 -2.05
N LEU A 31 2.84 -6.61 -3.31
CA LEU A 31 2.57 -7.76 -4.17
C LEU A 31 3.83 -8.59 -4.47
N GLU A 32 5.00 -7.95 -4.50
CA GLU A 32 6.30 -8.61 -4.70
C GLU A 32 6.77 -9.42 -3.48
N LYS A 33 6.14 -9.26 -2.31
CA LYS A 33 6.55 -10.00 -1.10
C LYS A 33 6.22 -11.49 -1.25
N GLU A 34 7.17 -12.34 -0.85
CA GLU A 34 7.08 -13.80 -1.00
C GLU A 34 5.82 -14.41 -0.38
N PHE A 35 5.33 -13.87 0.74
CA PHE A 35 4.11 -14.39 1.38
C PHE A 35 2.83 -14.05 0.59
N VAL A 36 2.83 -12.94 -0.15
CA VAL A 36 1.69 -12.52 -0.98
C VAL A 36 1.71 -13.31 -2.28
N SER A 37 2.88 -13.55 -2.88
CA SER A 37 3.02 -14.27 -4.14
C SER A 37 2.77 -15.78 -4.03
N LYS A 38 2.77 -16.36 -2.83
CA LYS A 38 2.52 -17.80 -2.60
C LYS A 38 1.10 -18.26 -2.90
N VAL A 39 0.14 -17.34 -2.98
CA VAL A 39 -1.27 -17.65 -3.16
C VAL A 39 -1.86 -16.71 -4.21
N GLU A 40 -2.73 -17.24 -5.07
CA GLU A 40 -3.47 -16.43 -6.01
C GLU A 40 -4.60 -15.69 -5.28
N TRP A 41 -4.54 -14.36 -5.27
CA TRP A 41 -5.51 -13.51 -4.58
C TRP A 41 -6.69 -13.20 -5.50
N VAL A 42 -7.91 -13.48 -5.03
CA VAL A 42 -9.13 -13.06 -5.71
C VAL A 42 -9.41 -11.59 -5.37
N THR A 43 -9.40 -10.72 -6.38
CA THR A 43 -9.54 -9.26 -6.21
C THR A 43 -10.98 -8.75 -6.34
N SER A 44 -11.95 -9.64 -6.59
CA SER A 44 -13.38 -9.32 -6.65
C SER A 44 -14.14 -10.10 -5.58
N LEU A 45 -15.03 -9.40 -4.86
CA LEU A 45 -15.89 -10.01 -3.87
C LEU A 45 -16.80 -11.10 -4.49
N GLU A 46 -17.40 -10.81 -5.65
CA GLU A 46 -18.31 -11.74 -6.34
C GLU A 46 -17.58 -13.03 -6.69
N LYS A 47 -16.39 -12.92 -7.29
CA LYS A 47 -15.56 -14.09 -7.61
C LYS A 47 -15.14 -14.86 -6.35
N ALA A 48 -14.88 -14.16 -5.25
CA ALA A 48 -14.53 -14.81 -3.99
C ALA A 48 -15.73 -15.59 -3.40
N GLN A 49 -16.94 -15.06 -3.53
CA GLN A 49 -18.18 -15.72 -3.12
C GLN A 49 -18.48 -16.95 -3.95
N GLU A 50 -18.36 -16.85 -5.28
CA GLU A 50 -18.52 -17.99 -6.19
C GLU A 50 -17.51 -19.10 -5.87
N ALA A 51 -16.23 -18.75 -5.71
CA ALA A 51 -15.17 -19.70 -5.38
C ALA A 51 -15.38 -20.35 -4.00
N ALA A 52 -15.82 -19.58 -3.00
CA ALA A 52 -16.11 -20.07 -1.66
C ALA A 52 -17.28 -21.06 -1.66
N ALA A 53 -18.37 -20.74 -2.37
CA ALA A 53 -19.52 -21.61 -2.53
C ALA A 53 -19.15 -22.91 -3.26
N ALA A 54 -18.42 -22.82 -4.37
CA ALA A 54 -17.98 -23.97 -5.15
C ALA A 54 -17.05 -24.91 -4.36
N GLN A 55 -16.22 -24.36 -3.47
CA GLN A 55 -15.27 -25.13 -2.66
C GLN A 55 -15.82 -25.54 -1.29
N ASN A 56 -17.05 -25.16 -0.94
CA ASN A 56 -17.62 -25.30 0.41
C ASN A 56 -16.68 -24.75 1.51
N LYS A 57 -16.12 -23.55 1.27
CA LYS A 57 -15.20 -22.86 2.18
C LYS A 57 -15.74 -21.50 2.58
N LEU A 58 -15.22 -20.96 3.67
CA LEU A 58 -15.51 -19.60 4.13
C LEU A 58 -14.52 -18.59 3.55
N ILE A 59 -14.99 -17.38 3.29
CA ILE A 59 -14.13 -16.23 3.01
C ILE A 59 -13.58 -15.74 4.35
N PHE A 60 -12.27 -15.86 4.53
CA PHE A 60 -11.61 -15.45 5.78
C PHE A 60 -11.51 -13.93 5.94
N GLY A 61 -11.38 -13.18 4.84
CA GLY A 61 -11.31 -11.72 4.88
C GLY A 61 -11.45 -11.09 3.50
N TYR A 62 -12.06 -9.91 3.45
CA TYR A 62 -12.19 -9.09 2.26
C TYR A 62 -11.84 -7.64 2.60
N PHE A 63 -10.91 -7.05 1.85
CA PHE A 63 -10.38 -5.72 2.13
C PHE A 63 -10.75 -4.78 0.97
N THR A 64 -11.68 -3.85 1.20
CA THR A 64 -12.20 -2.92 0.17
C THR A 64 -11.27 -1.75 -0.12
N ARG A 65 -10.45 -1.34 0.85
CA ARG A 65 -9.39 -0.31 0.72
C ARG A 65 -8.34 -0.52 1.79
N SER A 66 -7.06 -0.41 1.41
CA SER A 66 -5.96 -0.31 2.36
C SER A 66 -5.77 1.15 2.74
N TYR A 67 -6.45 1.61 3.80
CA TYR A 67 -6.18 2.92 4.41
C TYR A 67 -4.91 2.83 5.26
N SER A 68 -3.76 2.73 4.60
CA SER A 68 -2.51 3.09 5.27
C SER A 68 -2.34 4.59 5.11
N PRO A 69 -2.36 5.39 6.20
CA PRO A 69 -1.89 6.76 6.14
C PRO A 69 -0.42 6.83 5.69
#